data_AF-A0A352A7L0-F1
#
_entry.id   AF-A0A352A7L0-F1
#
_cell.length_a   1.000
_cell.length_b   1.000
_cell.length_c   1.000
_cell.angle_alpha   90.00
_cell.angle_beta   90.00
_cell.angle_gamma   90.00
#
_symmetry.space_group_name_H-M   'P 1'
#
loop_
_entity.id
_entity.type
_entity.pdbx_description
1 polymer ?
#
loop_
_entity_poly.entity_id
_entity_poly.type
_entity_poly.pdbx_seq_one_letter_code
_entity_poly.pdbx_strand_id
1 'polypeptide(L)'
;MRIGVMEADIDSDVDAETISKTGVKVIQLHTGGMCHLDADMTRQGLKGLGIDEIDFAILENVGNLVCPAEFDTGSCKNAMILSVPEGDDKPLKYPLMFTICDVLLINKIDVMSVFDFDLELCKQRALKLNPNIKIIPISAKTGEGIDEFADWIRNEVKEWKGK
;
A
#
# COMPACT_ATOMS: atom_id res chain seq x y z
N MET A 1 -1.36 -14.32 -12.92
CA MET A 1 -1.63 -12.87 -12.95
C MET A 1 -0.33 -12.19 -13.30
N ARG A 2 -0.29 -11.42 -14.38
CA ARG A 2 0.88 -10.64 -14.79
C ARG A 2 0.87 -9.32 -14.02
N ILE A 3 1.91 -9.10 -13.22
CA ILE A 3 2.00 -7.96 -12.29
C ILE A 3 3.00 -6.95 -12.86
N GLY A 4 2.62 -5.68 -12.80
CA GLY A 4 3.53 -4.56 -12.99
C GLY A 4 3.60 -3.69 -11.74
N VAL A 5 4.72 -3.02 -11.55
CA VAL A 5 4.97 -2.18 -10.38
C VAL A 5 5.48 -0.81 -10.84
N MET A 6 4.92 0.24 -10.25
CA MET A 6 5.36 1.61 -10.39
C MET A 6 5.85 2.08 -9.03
N GLU A 7 7.14 2.30 -8.91
CA GLU A 7 7.78 2.77 -7.68
C GLU A 7 7.91 4.28 -7.74
N ALA A 8 7.35 5.01 -6.77
CA ALA A 8 7.44 6.45 -6.72
C ALA A 8 8.22 6.94 -5.51
N ASP A 9 9.43 7.42 -5.78
CA ASP A 9 10.31 8.00 -4.77
C ASP A 9 10.93 9.32 -5.31
N ILE A 10 11.52 10.07 -4.40
CA ILE A 10 12.07 11.40 -4.66
C ILE A 10 13.23 11.31 -5.68
N ASP A 11 14.14 10.35 -5.51
CA ASP A 11 15.36 10.28 -6.33
C ASP A 11 16.02 8.89 -6.39
N SER A 12 15.70 7.96 -5.47
CA SER A 12 16.42 6.69 -5.36
C SER A 12 15.75 5.57 -6.15
N ASP A 13 16.56 4.72 -6.80
CA ASP A 13 16.09 3.54 -7.56
C ASP A 13 16.13 2.25 -6.72
N VAL A 14 16.36 2.36 -5.41
CA VAL A 14 16.66 1.23 -4.52
C VAL A 14 15.52 0.21 -4.51
N ASP A 15 14.28 0.70 -4.49
CA ASP A 15 13.08 -0.15 -4.42
C ASP A 15 12.81 -0.81 -5.78
N ALA A 16 12.89 -0.04 -6.88
CA ALA A 16 12.74 -0.57 -8.22
C ALA A 16 13.80 -1.64 -8.55
N GLU A 17 15.06 -1.43 -8.19
CA GLU A 17 16.12 -2.43 -8.35
C GLU A 17 15.86 -3.69 -7.54
N THR A 18 15.36 -3.55 -6.31
CA THR A 18 15.02 -4.70 -5.45
C THR A 18 13.89 -5.51 -6.06
N ILE A 19 12.82 -4.84 -6.52
CA ILE A 19 11.63 -5.49 -7.08
C ILE A 19 11.94 -6.13 -8.43
N SER A 20 12.80 -5.53 -9.25
CA SER A 20 13.22 -6.09 -10.54
C SER A 20 13.78 -7.52 -10.43
N LYS A 21 14.42 -7.86 -9.29
CA LYS A 21 14.98 -9.19 -9.02
C LYS A 21 13.93 -10.29 -8.92
N THR A 22 12.67 -9.93 -8.71
CA THR A 22 11.53 -10.87 -8.69
C THR A 22 11.07 -11.27 -10.10
N GLY A 23 11.54 -10.57 -11.14
CA GLY A 23 11.14 -10.78 -12.53
C GLY A 23 9.84 -10.08 -12.94
N VAL A 24 9.21 -9.31 -12.04
CA VAL A 24 8.06 -8.47 -12.40
C VAL A 24 8.51 -7.24 -13.19
N LYS A 25 7.60 -6.72 -14.02
CA LYS A 25 7.85 -5.46 -14.74
C LYS A 25 7.79 -4.31 -13.75
N VAL A 26 8.85 -3.51 -13.67
CA VAL A 26 8.93 -2.38 -12.74
C VAL A 26 9.42 -1.13 -13.47
N ILE A 27 8.89 0.02 -13.09
CA ILE A 27 9.43 1.33 -13.48
C ILE A 27 9.59 2.20 -12.23
N GLN A 28 10.56 3.12 -12.29
CA GLN A 28 10.70 4.20 -11.32
C GLN A 28 9.96 5.45 -11.81
N LEU A 29 9.27 6.13 -10.91
CA LEU A 29 8.65 7.43 -11.08
C LEU A 29 9.36 8.42 -10.15
N HIS A 30 10.26 9.23 -10.71
CA HIS A 30 10.90 10.30 -9.96
C HIS A 30 9.90 11.43 -9.71
N THR A 31 9.53 11.66 -8.45
CA THR A 31 8.53 12.67 -8.08
C THR A 31 9.09 14.09 -8.07
N GLY A 32 10.41 14.26 -8.20
CA GLY A 32 11.06 15.57 -8.28
C GLY A 32 10.92 16.40 -7.00
N GLY A 33 10.78 15.74 -5.84
CA GLY A 33 10.58 16.37 -4.53
C GLY A 33 9.12 16.53 -4.10
N MET A 34 8.15 16.03 -4.87
CA MET A 34 6.75 16.02 -4.47
C MET A 34 6.50 14.97 -3.37
N CYS A 35 5.64 15.32 -2.40
CA CYS A 35 5.31 14.46 -1.26
C CYS A 35 4.20 13.43 -1.53
N HIS A 36 3.69 13.35 -2.76
CA HIS A 36 2.58 12.49 -3.18
C HIS A 36 2.62 12.25 -4.69
N LEU A 37 1.80 11.32 -5.15
CA LEU A 37 1.38 11.13 -6.53
C LEU A 37 -0.08 11.52 -6.73
N ASP A 38 -0.41 12.00 -7.92
CA ASP A 38 -1.79 12.23 -8.37
C ASP A 38 -2.16 11.33 -9.56
N ALA A 39 -3.41 11.46 -10.02
CA ALA A 39 -3.95 10.68 -11.13
C ALA A 39 -3.23 10.92 -12.47
N ASP A 40 -2.73 12.12 -12.76
CA ASP A 40 -2.02 12.36 -14.02
C ASP A 40 -0.61 11.76 -13.98
N MET A 41 0.10 11.88 -12.85
CA MET A 41 1.37 11.18 -12.62
C MET A 41 1.19 9.67 -12.75
N THR A 42 0.12 9.12 -12.18
CA THR A 42 -0.22 7.70 -12.29
C THR A 42 -0.51 7.30 -13.73
N ARG A 43 -1.27 8.12 -14.48
CA ARG A 43 -1.52 7.91 -15.91
C ARG A 43 -0.23 7.91 -16.74
N GLN A 44 0.71 8.82 -16.44
CA GLN A 44 2.02 8.86 -17.09
C GLN A 44 2.82 7.60 -16.77
N GLY A 45 2.82 7.18 -15.50
CA GLY A 45 3.46 5.94 -15.06
C GLY A 45 2.91 4.72 -15.77
N LEU A 46 1.59 4.58 -15.88
CA LEU A 46 0.96 3.47 -16.61
C LEU A 46 1.38 3.42 -18.08
N LYS A 47 1.53 4.58 -18.74
CA LYS A 47 2.06 4.62 -20.12
C LYS A 47 3.50 4.16 -20.20
N GLY A 48 4.35 4.60 -19.27
CA GLY A 48 5.76 4.18 -19.21
C GLY A 48 5.92 2.70 -18.87
N LEU A 49 5.06 2.20 -17.99
CA LEU A 49 5.03 0.80 -17.59
C LEU A 49 4.57 -0.08 -18.75
N GLY A 50 3.67 0.39 -19.62
CA GLY A 50 3.12 -0.37 -20.75
C GLY A 50 2.22 -1.52 -20.29
N ILE A 51 0.91 -1.31 -20.43
CA ILE A 51 -0.15 -2.09 -19.75
C ILE A 51 -0.74 -3.26 -20.53
N ASP A 52 -0.38 -3.44 -21.80
CA ASP A 52 -1.03 -4.44 -22.68
C ASP A 52 -0.95 -5.88 -22.14
N GLU A 53 0.09 -6.17 -21.35
CA GLU A 53 0.31 -7.48 -20.75
C GLU A 53 0.16 -7.49 -19.22
N ILE A 54 -0.43 -6.45 -18.63
CA ILE A 54 -0.55 -6.33 -17.17
C ILE A 54 -1.99 -6.62 -16.75
N ASP A 55 -2.14 -7.54 -15.80
CA ASP A 55 -3.43 -7.88 -15.18
C ASP A 55 -3.70 -7.07 -13.91
N PHE A 56 -2.63 -6.65 -13.23
CA PHE A 56 -2.64 -5.95 -11.95
C PHE A 56 -1.40 -5.07 -11.86
N ALA A 57 -1.60 -3.77 -11.63
CA ALA A 57 -0.51 -2.82 -11.42
C ALA A 57 -0.50 -2.38 -9.95
N ILE A 58 0.68 -2.36 -9.34
CA ILE A 58 0.93 -1.81 -8.01
C ILE A 58 1.56 -0.43 -8.20
N LEU A 59 1.06 0.55 -7.46
CA LEU A 59 1.65 1.86 -7.33
C LEU A 59 2.14 2.01 -5.89
N GLU A 60 3.45 1.92 -5.68
CA GLU A 60 4.05 2.28 -4.40
C GLU A 60 4.17 3.81 -4.36
N ASN A 61 3.44 4.44 -3.44
CA ASN A 61 3.41 5.89 -3.29
C ASN A 61 4.54 6.34 -2.36
N VAL A 62 4.83 7.64 -2.36
CA VAL A 62 5.82 8.25 -1.46
C VAL A 62 5.44 7.98 -0.01
N GLY A 63 6.43 7.60 0.82
CA GLY A 63 6.25 7.28 2.24
C GLY A 63 5.74 8.46 3.07
N ASN A 64 4.41 8.66 3.10
CA ASN A 64 3.76 9.76 3.78
C ASN A 64 2.30 9.42 4.13
N LEU A 65 1.87 9.70 5.36
CA LEU A 65 0.50 9.45 5.85
C LEU A 65 -0.44 10.66 5.71
N VAL A 66 0.05 11.78 5.21
CA VAL A 66 -0.71 13.03 5.08
C VAL A 66 -0.99 13.33 3.61
N CYS A 67 0.03 13.71 2.83
CA CYS A 67 -0.18 14.20 1.47
C CYS A 67 -0.95 13.17 0.62
N PRO A 68 -0.55 11.88 0.55
CA PRO A 68 -1.20 10.93 -0.35
C PRO A 68 -2.68 10.70 -0.05
N ALA A 69 -3.15 11.03 1.16
CA ALA A 69 -4.55 10.88 1.50
C ALA A 69 -5.47 11.94 0.85
N GLU A 70 -4.90 13.03 0.32
CA GLU A 70 -5.63 14.13 -0.30
C GLU A 70 -5.68 14.04 -1.84
N PHE A 71 -4.91 13.13 -2.45
CA PHE A 71 -4.76 13.03 -3.90
C PHE A 71 -5.21 11.67 -4.41
N ASP A 72 -6.25 11.69 -5.25
CA ASP A 72 -6.69 10.50 -5.97
C ASP A 72 -5.64 10.13 -7.03
N THR A 73 -5.23 8.87 -7.04
CA THR A 73 -4.31 8.28 -8.02
C THR A 73 -5.04 7.55 -9.15
N GLY A 74 -6.36 7.40 -9.05
CA GLY A 74 -7.17 6.57 -9.95
C GLY A 74 -7.03 5.07 -9.66
N SER A 75 -6.51 4.71 -8.48
CA SER A 75 -6.40 3.32 -8.02
C SER A 75 -7.78 2.69 -7.84
N CYS A 76 -7.89 1.40 -8.14
CA CYS A 76 -9.14 0.66 -7.90
C CYS A 76 -9.33 0.33 -6.41
N LYS A 77 -8.21 0.18 -5.70
CA LYS A 77 -8.11 -0.15 -4.28
C LYS A 77 -6.88 0.52 -3.67
N ASN A 78 -6.99 0.93 -2.42
CA ASN A 78 -5.92 1.54 -1.64
C ASN A 78 -5.52 0.63 -0.49
N ALA A 79 -4.25 0.24 -0.46
CA ALA A 79 -3.64 -0.48 0.66
C ALA A 79 -2.77 0.48 1.49
N MET A 80 -2.94 0.46 2.80
CA MET A 80 -2.10 1.21 3.74
C MET A 80 -1.29 0.24 4.58
N ILE A 81 0.00 0.55 4.79
CA ILE A 81 0.86 -0.18 5.72
C ILE A 81 1.10 0.70 6.95
N LEU A 82 0.80 0.18 8.13
CA LEU A 82 1.18 0.73 9.43
C LEU A 82 2.10 -0.26 10.13
N SER A 83 3.32 0.13 10.47
CA SER A 83 4.21 -0.77 11.21
C SER A 83 4.07 -0.63 12.72
N VAL A 84 4.23 -1.75 13.45
CA VAL A 84 4.20 -1.78 14.92
C VAL A 84 5.08 -0.71 15.58
N PRO A 85 6.34 -0.46 15.14
CA PRO A 85 7.18 0.58 15.73
C PRO A 85 6.64 2.00 15.62
N GLU A 86 5.70 2.27 14.71
CA GLU A 86 5.09 3.59 14.58
C GLU A 86 4.12 3.87 15.72
N GLY A 87 3.46 2.85 16.30
CA GLY A 87 2.52 3.00 17.42
C GLY A 87 1.05 2.93 17.02
N ASP A 88 0.21 2.41 17.94
CA ASP A 88 -1.22 2.16 17.73
C ASP A 88 -2.09 3.43 17.64
N ASP A 89 -1.49 4.61 17.86
CA ASP A 89 -2.14 5.92 17.88
C ASP A 89 -2.29 6.57 16.50
N LYS A 90 -1.68 6.00 15.46
CA LYS A 90 -1.70 6.55 14.10
C LYS A 90 -3.09 6.77 13.52
N PRO A 91 -4.10 5.90 13.73
CA PRO A 91 -5.46 6.20 13.30
C PRO A 91 -6.00 7.53 13.85
N LEU A 92 -5.65 7.90 15.09
CA LEU A 92 -6.09 9.17 15.68
C LEU A 92 -5.34 10.38 15.10
N LYS A 93 -4.06 10.19 14.74
CA LYS A 93 -3.19 11.25 14.24
C LYS A 93 -3.37 11.53 12.74
N TYR A 94 -3.73 10.51 11.96
CA TYR A 94 -3.82 10.60 10.49
C TYR A 94 -5.18 10.12 9.97
N PRO A 95 -6.32 10.63 10.50
CA PRO A 95 -7.63 10.01 10.32
C PRO A 95 -8.07 9.88 8.86
N LEU A 96 -7.67 10.83 7.99
CA LEU A 96 -8.03 10.80 6.57
C LEU A 96 -7.48 9.56 5.86
N MET A 97 -6.21 9.20 6.08
CA MET A 97 -5.59 8.03 5.47
C MET A 97 -6.34 6.73 5.82
N PHE A 98 -6.73 6.58 7.09
CA PHE A 98 -7.49 5.41 7.55
C PHE A 98 -8.95 5.40 7.07
N THR A 99 -9.48 6.54 6.64
CA THR A 99 -10.84 6.64 6.10
C THR A 99 -10.91 6.17 4.65
N ILE A 100 -9.83 6.36 3.88
CA ILE A 100 -9.83 6.13 2.43
C ILE A 100 -9.21 4.80 1.99
N CYS A 101 -8.45 4.12 2.86
CA CYS A 101 -7.86 2.83 2.50
C CYS A 101 -8.87 1.69 2.62
N ASP A 102 -8.81 0.74 1.68
CA ASP A 102 -9.65 -0.45 1.65
C ASP A 102 -9.10 -1.56 2.54
N VAL A 103 -7.75 -1.63 2.64
CA VAL A 103 -7.05 -2.58 3.49
C VAL A 103 -5.95 -1.90 4.30
N LEU A 104 -5.93 -2.18 5.60
CA LEU A 104 -4.86 -1.81 6.53
C LEU A 104 -4.02 -3.04 6.86
N LEU A 105 -2.75 -2.99 6.50
CA LEU A 105 -1.73 -3.96 6.85
C LEU A 105 -1.00 -3.48 8.10
N ILE A 106 -1.22 -4.15 9.23
CA ILE A 106 -0.47 -3.88 10.46
C ILE A 106 0.79 -4.73 10.42
N ASN A 107 1.89 -4.17 9.90
CA ASN A 107 3.11 -4.90 9.58
C ASN A 107 4.10 -4.93 10.77
N LYS A 108 5.08 -5.84 10.69
CA LYS A 108 6.12 -6.08 11.69
C LYS A 108 5.54 -6.59 13.02
N ILE A 109 4.50 -7.43 12.97
CA ILE A 109 3.92 -8.04 14.19
C ILE A 109 4.93 -8.90 14.95
N ASP A 110 5.99 -9.37 14.28
CA ASP A 110 7.08 -10.13 14.90
C ASP A 110 7.86 -9.36 15.97
N VAL A 111 7.77 -8.02 16.00
CA VAL A 111 8.41 -7.19 17.03
C VAL A 111 7.45 -6.64 18.08
N MET A 112 6.17 -7.05 18.09
CA MET A 112 5.20 -6.53 19.08
C MET A 112 5.63 -6.73 20.53
N SER A 113 6.37 -7.79 20.85
CA SER A 113 6.81 -8.07 22.22
C SER A 113 7.80 -7.05 22.79
N VAL A 114 8.39 -6.20 21.95
CA VAL A 114 9.38 -5.18 22.36
C VAL A 114 8.89 -3.74 22.14
N PHE A 115 7.65 -3.55 21.69
CA PHE A 115 7.01 -2.24 21.53
C PHE A 115 5.69 -2.19 22.30
N ASP A 116 5.39 -1.03 22.87
CA ASP A 116 4.09 -0.77 23.49
C ASP A 116 3.02 -0.51 22.41
N PHE A 117 2.66 -1.56 21.68
CA PHE A 117 1.66 -1.52 20.61
C PHE A 117 0.47 -2.42 20.95
N ASP A 118 -0.72 -1.82 21.09
CA ASP A 118 -1.97 -2.53 21.28
C ASP A 118 -2.69 -2.74 19.93
N LEU A 119 -2.64 -3.98 19.43
CA LEU A 119 -3.25 -4.37 18.17
C LEU A 119 -4.77 -4.21 18.17
N GLU A 120 -5.44 -4.56 19.26
CA GLU A 120 -6.90 -4.48 19.33
C GLU A 120 -7.36 -3.02 19.43
N LEU A 121 -6.62 -2.19 20.16
CA LEU A 121 -6.89 -0.77 20.22
C LEU A 121 -6.66 -0.08 18.87
N CYS A 122 -5.59 -0.44 18.14
CA CYS A 122 -5.35 0.04 16.79
C CYS A 122 -6.52 -0.31 15.85
N LYS A 123 -6.96 -1.58 15.86
CA LYS A 123 -8.11 -2.06 15.08
C LYS A 123 -9.38 -1.28 15.41
N GLN A 124 -9.69 -1.11 16.69
CA GLN A 124 -10.88 -0.37 17.13
C GLN A 124 -10.86 1.08 16.64
N ARG A 125 -9.71 1.75 16.67
CA ARG A 125 -9.57 3.14 16.20
C ARG A 125 -9.73 3.23 14.68
N ALA A 126 -9.13 2.30 13.93
CA ALA A 126 -9.29 2.25 12.47
C ALA A 126 -10.75 1.98 12.07
N LEU A 127 -11.41 1.01 12.69
CA LEU A 127 -12.81 0.65 12.41
C LEU A 127 -13.80 1.77 12.73
N LYS A 128 -13.49 2.65 13.69
CA LYS A 128 -14.29 3.85 13.98
C LYS A 128 -14.27 4.86 12.84
N LEU A 129 -13.17 4.92 12.08
CA LEU A 129 -13.00 5.82 10.94
C LEU A 129 -13.54 5.18 9.66
N ASN A 130 -13.27 3.90 9.47
CA ASN A 130 -13.71 3.13 8.31
C ASN A 130 -14.26 1.76 8.75
N PRO A 131 -15.58 1.61 8.90
CA PRO A 131 -16.19 0.33 9.28
C PRO A 131 -16.02 -0.80 8.26
N ASN A 132 -15.69 -0.46 7.01
CA ASN A 132 -15.57 -1.42 5.91
C ASN A 132 -14.11 -1.84 5.64
N ILE A 133 -13.14 -1.26 6.36
CA ILE A 133 -11.72 -1.54 6.14
C ILE A 133 -11.39 -3.01 6.49
N LYS A 134 -10.68 -3.69 5.59
CA LYS A 134 -10.07 -4.99 5.88
C LYS A 134 -8.80 -4.74 6.69
N ILE A 135 -8.66 -5.37 7.86
CA ILE A 135 -7.43 -5.25 8.67
C ILE A 135 -6.71 -6.59 8.70
N ILE A 136 -5.43 -6.61 8.34
CA ILE A 136 -4.59 -7.82 8.30
C ILE A 136 -3.33 -7.56 9.13
N PRO A 137 -3.20 -8.19 10.31
CA PRO A 137 -1.91 -8.28 11.00
C PRO A 137 -0.94 -9.12 10.17
N ILE A 138 0.26 -8.61 9.91
CA ILE A 138 1.21 -9.21 8.96
C ILE A 138 2.66 -9.05 9.40
N SER A 139 3.53 -9.98 9.02
CA SER A 139 4.98 -9.82 9.10
C SER A 139 5.63 -10.24 7.79
N ALA A 140 6.17 -9.26 7.07
CA ALA A 140 6.99 -9.52 5.88
C ALA A 140 8.28 -10.32 6.20
N LYS A 141 8.70 -10.38 7.48
CA LYS A 141 9.87 -11.13 7.92
C LYS A 141 9.58 -12.60 8.17
N THR A 142 8.45 -12.92 8.82
CA THR A 142 8.11 -14.31 9.15
C THR A 142 7.20 -14.95 8.11
N GLY A 143 6.54 -14.16 7.26
CA GLY A 143 5.55 -14.61 6.28
C GLY A 143 4.13 -14.68 6.83
N GLU A 144 3.92 -14.46 8.14
CA GLU A 144 2.59 -14.44 8.75
C GLU A 144 1.71 -13.37 8.10
N GLY A 145 0.48 -13.73 7.70
CA GLY A 145 -0.48 -12.84 7.06
C GLY A 145 -0.27 -12.56 5.55
N ILE A 146 0.86 -12.98 4.97
CA ILE A 146 1.15 -12.74 3.54
C ILE A 146 0.16 -13.47 2.62
N ASP A 147 -0.17 -14.72 2.94
CA ASP A 147 -1.15 -15.49 2.15
C ASP A 147 -2.55 -14.88 2.21
N GLU A 148 -2.98 -14.39 3.39
CA GLU A 148 -4.26 -13.70 3.54
C GLU A 148 -4.31 -12.42 2.69
N PHE A 149 -3.23 -11.63 2.70
CA PHE A 149 -3.15 -10.43 1.89
C PHE A 149 -3.12 -10.75 0.39
N ALA A 150 -2.36 -11.77 -0.02
CA ALA A 150 -2.31 -12.21 -1.41
C ALA A 150 -3.68 -12.70 -1.90
N ASP A 151 -4.43 -13.42 -1.07
CA ASP A 151 -5.80 -13.86 -1.37
C ASP A 151 -6.77 -12.69 -1.46
N TRP A 152 -6.64 -11.69 -0.57
CA TRP A 152 -7.41 -10.45 -0.67
C TRP A 152 -7.17 -9.77 -2.03
N ILE A 153 -5.91 -9.58 -2.45
CA ILE A 153 -5.59 -9.01 -3.77
C ILE A 153 -6.22 -9.83 -4.91
N ARG A 154 -6.07 -11.16 -4.89
CA ARG A 154 -6.62 -12.03 -5.94
C ARG A 154 -8.15 -11.87 -6.06
N ASN A 155 -8.84 -11.75 -4.93
CA ASN A 155 -10.29 -11.53 -4.90
C ASN A 155 -10.66 -10.16 -5.46
N GLU A 156 -10.01 -9.08 -5.02
CA GLU A 156 -10.29 -7.73 -5.53
C GLU A 156 -10.02 -7.61 -7.04
N VAL A 157 -8.95 -8.22 -7.54
CA VAL A 157 -8.66 -8.26 -8.99
C VAL A 157 -9.73 -9.05 -9.75
N LYS A 158 -10.19 -10.17 -9.20
CA LYS A 158 -11.26 -10.97 -9.81
C LYS A 158 -12.58 -10.20 -9.86
N GLU A 159 -12.93 -9.51 -8.77
CA GLU A 159 -14.13 -8.68 -8.70
C GLU A 159 -14.06 -7.50 -9.66
N TRP A 160 -12.91 -6.84 -9.77
CA TRP A 160 -12.71 -5.73 -10.71
C TRP A 160 -12.88 -6.16 -12.16
N LYS A 161 -12.29 -7.31 -12.55
CA LYS A 161 -12.42 -7.86 -13.91
C LYS A 161 -13.81 -8.40 -14.24
N GLY A 162 -14.64 -8.66 -13.22
CA GLY A 162 -16.01 -9.11 -13.39
C GLY A 162 -17.02 -7.97 -13.60
N LYS A 163 -16.60 -6.71 -13.43
CA LYS A 163 -17.39 -5.51 -13.72
C LYS A 163 -17.27 -5.14 -15.20
#